data_AF-A0A425HXP3-F1
#
_entry.id   AF-A0A425HXP3-F1
#
_cell.length_a   1.000
_cell.length_b   1.000
_cell.length_c   1.000
_cell.angle_alpha   90.00
_cell.angle_beta   90.00
_cell.angle_gamma   90.00
#
_symmetry.space_group_name_H-M   'P 1'
#
loop_
_entity.id
_entity.type
_entity.pdbx_description
1 polymer ?
#
loop_
_entity_poly.entity_id
_entity_poly.type
_entity_poly.pdbx_seq_one_letter_code
_entity_poly.pdbx_strand_id
1 'polypeptide(L)'
;MLRVRYSPQHPPLVTLCVSALLERGLAACVPDNSLQGSLLSVQKTESGSEEVFTDIAAAKLLCTLSSKTRLLYPAAAPAPSFADASETACIDTMLSLATSLQVSSLSPKQLGSLSSHLQLRTFLCGFHLSLADLAVYTQLRRHANNEQQGGAPPQGWKDKFVHVSRWYAFIHGQPQISNVVAVALRKAGANAKGAEASKNEGKKREGRANSSGASSPPSADKRAAAAQASYEGEENFGKGNTRLRASPKSSLRLRDYIYV
;
A
#
# COMPACT_ATOMS: atom_id res chain seq x y z
N MET A 1 -26.62 -5.22 0.52
CA MET A 1 -25.18 -5.07 0.19
C MET A 1 -24.66 -3.87 0.97
N LEU A 2 -23.59 -4.04 1.74
CA LEU A 2 -22.96 -2.95 2.49
C LEU A 2 -22.16 -2.07 1.52
N ARG A 3 -22.42 -0.76 1.49
CA ARG A 3 -21.66 0.18 0.65
C ARG A 3 -20.64 0.89 1.52
N VAL A 4 -19.37 0.86 1.10
CA VAL A 4 -18.26 1.56 1.77
C VAL A 4 -17.70 2.59 0.81
N ARG A 5 -17.74 3.87 1.17
CA ARG A 5 -17.18 4.97 0.40
C ARG A 5 -15.89 5.48 1.06
N TYR A 6 -14.91 5.82 0.25
CA TYR A 6 -13.61 6.26 0.75
C TYR A 6 -12.93 7.27 -0.18
N SER A 7 -12.08 8.12 0.39
CA SER A 7 -11.23 9.03 -0.39
C SER A 7 -10.18 8.26 -1.19
N PRO A 8 -10.12 8.38 -2.53
CA PRO A 8 -9.13 7.65 -3.33
C PRO A 8 -7.68 8.10 -3.07
N GLN A 9 -7.47 9.26 -2.45
CA GLN A 9 -6.16 9.73 -1.99
C GLN A 9 -5.68 8.98 -0.73
N HIS A 10 -6.61 8.47 0.07
CA HIS A 10 -6.34 7.74 1.31
C HIS A 10 -7.10 6.41 1.33
N PRO A 11 -6.72 5.45 0.47
CA PRO A 11 -7.49 4.21 0.33
C PRO A 11 -7.44 3.36 1.61
N PRO A 12 -8.57 2.78 2.05
CA PRO A 12 -8.65 1.96 3.26
C PRO A 12 -8.18 0.54 2.94
N LEU A 13 -6.87 0.32 2.99
CA LEU A 13 -6.25 -0.88 2.47
C LEU A 13 -6.72 -2.14 3.19
N VAL A 14 -6.99 -2.09 4.49
CA VAL A 14 -7.45 -3.26 5.25
C VAL A 14 -8.86 -3.64 4.82
N THR A 15 -9.77 -2.66 4.76
CA THR A 15 -11.15 -2.84 4.30
C THR A 15 -11.19 -3.36 2.87
N LEU A 16 -10.35 -2.84 1.97
CA LEU A 16 -10.26 -3.31 0.59
C LEU A 16 -9.77 -4.76 0.51
N CYS A 17 -8.79 -5.15 1.31
CA CYS A 17 -8.34 -6.55 1.40
C CYS A 17 -9.46 -7.48 1.89
N VAL A 18 -10.19 -7.11 2.95
CA VAL A 18 -11.31 -7.92 3.44
C VAL A 18 -12.41 -8.02 2.37
N SER A 19 -12.75 -6.91 1.71
CA SER A 19 -13.73 -6.90 0.63
C SER A 19 -13.36 -7.81 -0.54
N ALA A 20 -12.06 -7.99 -0.82
CA ALA A 20 -11.59 -8.89 -1.87
C ALA A 20 -11.66 -10.37 -1.49
N LEU A 21 -11.71 -10.67 -0.19
CA LEU A 21 -11.86 -12.01 0.35
C LEU A 21 -13.33 -12.41 0.58
N LEU A 22 -14.24 -11.44 0.55
CA LEU A 22 -15.69 -11.65 0.65
C LEU A 22 -16.28 -12.21 -0.64
N GLU A 23 -17.42 -12.90 -0.50
CA GLU A 23 -18.27 -13.22 -1.65
C GLU A 23 -18.76 -11.96 -2.37
N ARG A 24 -18.86 -12.08 -3.70
CA ARG A 24 -19.37 -10.99 -4.55
C ARG A 24 -20.78 -10.61 -4.13
N GLY A 25 -21.04 -9.31 -4.01
CA GLY A 25 -22.36 -8.75 -3.69
C GLY A 25 -22.64 -8.52 -2.20
N LEU A 26 -21.76 -8.92 -1.29
CA LEU A 26 -21.92 -8.63 0.13
C LEU A 26 -21.54 -7.19 0.48
N ALA A 27 -20.43 -6.71 -0.08
CA ALA A 27 -19.95 -5.35 0.10
C ALA A 27 -19.49 -4.73 -1.22
N ALA A 28 -19.59 -3.41 -1.33
CA ALA A 28 -19.07 -2.61 -2.43
C ALA A 28 -18.23 -1.46 -1.89
N CYS A 29 -16.91 -1.53 -2.08
CA CYS A 29 -15.98 -0.45 -1.74
C CYS A 29 -15.80 0.49 -2.93
N VAL A 30 -16.33 1.71 -2.85
CA VAL A 30 -16.39 2.68 -3.94
C VAL A 30 -15.57 3.91 -3.60
N PRO A 31 -14.60 4.32 -4.45
CA PRO A 31 -13.92 5.59 -4.25
C PRO A 31 -14.88 6.77 -4.44
N ASP A 32 -14.78 7.77 -3.58
CA ASP A 32 -15.60 8.98 -3.59
C ASP A 32 -14.70 10.22 -3.44
N ASN A 33 -14.62 11.03 -4.50
CA ASN A 33 -13.77 12.23 -4.53
C ASN A 33 -14.30 13.36 -3.64
N SER A 34 -15.55 13.29 -3.17
CA SER A 34 -16.11 14.27 -2.23
C SER A 34 -15.60 14.06 -0.80
N LEU A 35 -15.15 12.84 -0.48
CA LEU A 35 -14.59 12.51 0.83
C LEU A 35 -13.12 12.93 0.93
N GLN A 36 -12.77 13.51 2.08
CA GLN A 36 -11.40 13.88 2.41
C GLN A 36 -10.91 13.11 3.63
N GLY A 37 -9.60 12.90 3.70
CA GLY A 37 -8.94 12.22 4.82
C GLY A 37 -9.10 10.70 4.78
N SER A 38 -8.79 10.06 5.91
CA SER A 38 -8.70 8.60 6.05
C SER A 38 -9.97 7.93 6.57
N LEU A 39 -11.04 8.69 6.79
CA LEU A 39 -12.30 8.16 7.28
C LEU A 39 -13.14 7.61 6.12
N LEU A 40 -13.88 6.56 6.43
CA LEU A 40 -14.77 5.89 5.50
C LEU A 40 -16.21 6.20 5.87
N SER A 41 -17.04 6.24 4.85
CA SER A 41 -18.47 6.25 4.98
C SER A 41 -18.99 4.83 4.74
N VAL A 42 -19.85 4.33 5.62
CA VAL A 42 -20.45 3.01 5.50
C VAL A 42 -21.97 3.13 5.57
N GLN A 43 -22.64 2.49 4.62
CA GLN A 43 -24.09 2.52 4.47
C GLN A 43 -24.63 1.10 4.26
N LYS A 44 -25.58 0.67 5.10
CA LYS A 44 -26.14 -0.70 5.07
C LYS A 44 -27.16 -0.92 3.94
N THR A 45 -27.90 0.13 3.60
CA THR A 45 -28.97 0.15 2.57
C THR A 45 -28.91 1.49 1.84
N GLU A 46 -29.43 1.58 0.61
CA GLU A 46 -29.36 2.83 -0.20
C GLU A 46 -30.06 4.03 0.46
N SER A 47 -31.06 3.77 1.30
CA SER A 47 -31.81 4.77 2.09
C SER A 47 -31.38 4.85 3.55
N GLY A 48 -30.36 4.09 3.96
CA GLY A 48 -29.92 4.01 5.34
C GLY A 48 -29.08 5.22 5.77
N SER A 49 -29.01 5.44 7.08
CA SER A 49 -28.07 6.40 7.67
C SER A 49 -26.64 6.04 7.30
N GLU A 50 -25.87 7.07 6.99
CA GLU A 50 -24.45 6.96 6.70
C GLU A 50 -23.66 7.12 8.00
N GLU A 51 -22.80 6.16 8.28
CA GLU A 51 -21.96 6.16 9.47
C GLU A 51 -20.48 6.25 9.09
N VAL A 52 -19.69 6.92 9.92
CA VAL A 52 -18.28 7.18 9.65
C VAL A 52 -17.40 6.24 10.46
N PHE A 53 -16.48 5.57 9.78
CA PHE A 53 -15.60 4.55 10.37
C PHE A 53 -14.14 4.79 10.01
N THR A 54 -13.25 4.23 10.84
CA THR A 54 -11.85 4.02 10.48
C THR A 54 -11.70 2.78 9.61
N ASP A 55 -10.56 2.65 8.93
CA ASP A 55 -10.28 1.47 8.07
C ASP A 55 -10.42 0.16 8.85
N ILE A 56 -9.83 0.08 10.05
CA ILE A 56 -9.93 -1.11 10.88
C ILE A 56 -11.37 -1.39 11.33
N ALA A 57 -12.14 -0.37 11.69
CA ALA A 57 -13.52 -0.55 12.13
C ALA A 57 -14.43 -1.04 10.98
N ALA A 58 -14.28 -0.44 9.80
CA ALA A 58 -15.00 -0.90 8.60
C ALA A 58 -14.61 -2.33 8.22
N ALA A 59 -13.31 -2.68 8.29
CA ALA A 59 -12.85 -4.04 8.04
C ALA A 59 -13.46 -5.07 9.02
N LYS A 60 -13.55 -4.74 10.32
CA LYS A 60 -14.23 -5.59 11.32
C LYS A 60 -15.71 -5.79 10.98
N LEU A 61 -16.42 -4.74 10.56
CA LEU A 61 -17.81 -4.85 10.10
C LEU A 61 -17.94 -5.77 8.89
N LEU A 62 -17.05 -5.64 7.90
CA LEU A 62 -17.04 -6.51 6.73
C LEU A 62 -16.84 -7.99 7.10
N CYS A 63 -16.02 -8.29 8.12
CA CYS A 63 -15.84 -9.66 8.60
C CYS A 63 -17.14 -10.30 9.14
N THR A 64 -18.14 -9.51 9.54
CA THR A 64 -19.45 -10.01 10.00
C THR A 64 -20.38 -10.43 8.86
N LEU A 65 -20.07 -10.06 7.61
CA LEU A 65 -20.95 -10.29 6.47
C LEU A 65 -20.87 -11.72 5.91
N SER A 66 -19.82 -12.47 6.23
CA SER A 66 -19.59 -13.82 5.70
C SER A 66 -18.96 -14.74 6.73
N SER A 67 -19.38 -16.01 6.70
CA SER A 67 -18.73 -17.07 7.47
C SER A 67 -17.31 -17.37 6.98
N LYS A 68 -16.96 -17.06 5.72
CA LYS A 68 -15.60 -17.25 5.18
C LYS A 68 -14.59 -16.30 5.79
N THR A 69 -15.04 -15.13 6.24
CA THR A 69 -14.19 -14.14 6.90
C THR A 69 -14.12 -14.31 8.41
N ARG A 70 -14.75 -15.35 8.96
CA ARG A 70 -14.77 -15.61 10.42
C ARG A 70 -13.37 -15.79 11.01
N LEU A 71 -12.48 -16.45 10.26
CA LEU A 71 -11.08 -16.63 10.66
C LEU A 71 -10.28 -15.31 10.62
N LEU A 72 -10.74 -14.31 9.87
CA LEU A 72 -10.08 -13.00 9.86
C LEU A 72 -10.29 -12.26 11.18
N TYR A 73 -11.48 -12.41 11.79
CA TYR A 73 -11.83 -11.78 13.06
C TYR A 73 -12.85 -12.63 13.81
N PRO A 74 -12.41 -13.53 14.72
CA PRO A 74 -13.29 -14.49 15.37
C PRO A 74 -14.45 -13.87 16.17
N ALA A 75 -14.28 -12.67 16.73
CA ALA A 75 -15.35 -11.92 17.39
C ALA A 75 -16.51 -11.51 16.47
N ALA A 76 -16.39 -11.64 15.14
CA ALA A 76 -17.51 -11.49 14.22
C ALA A 76 -18.51 -12.68 14.30
N ALA A 77 -18.16 -13.76 15.01
CA ALA A 77 -19.05 -14.86 15.31
C ALA A 77 -20.26 -14.40 16.18
N PRO A 78 -21.48 -14.91 15.93
CA PRO A 78 -22.64 -14.62 16.79
C PRO A 78 -22.47 -15.04 18.25
N ALA A 79 -21.67 -16.10 18.50
CA ALA A 79 -21.35 -16.60 19.83
C ALA A 79 -19.88 -17.07 19.83
N PRO A 80 -18.91 -16.20 20.16
CA PRO A 80 -17.50 -16.56 20.19
C PRO A 80 -17.19 -17.48 21.38
N SER A 81 -16.38 -18.51 21.15
CA SER A 81 -15.81 -19.36 22.20
C SER A 81 -14.72 -18.61 22.99
N PHE A 82 -14.26 -19.20 24.09
CA PHE A 82 -13.09 -18.67 24.82
C PHE A 82 -11.84 -18.61 23.94
N ALA A 83 -11.63 -19.61 23.07
CA ALA A 83 -10.53 -19.63 22.11
C ALA A 83 -10.65 -18.45 21.12
N ASP A 84 -11.85 -18.22 20.59
CA ASP A 84 -12.13 -17.09 19.68
C ASP A 84 -11.87 -15.74 20.38
N ALA A 85 -12.27 -15.60 21.65
CA ALA A 85 -12.03 -14.40 22.44
C ALA A 85 -10.53 -14.16 22.69
N SER A 86 -9.78 -15.22 23.03
CA SER A 86 -8.33 -15.15 23.24
C SER A 86 -7.60 -14.76 21.96
N GLU A 87 -7.97 -15.37 20.82
CA GLU A 87 -7.40 -15.02 19.53
C GLU A 87 -7.76 -13.60 19.10
N THR A 88 -9.01 -13.18 19.32
CA THR A 88 -9.46 -11.80 19.06
C THR A 88 -8.63 -10.79 19.86
N ALA A 89 -8.36 -11.06 21.14
CA ALA A 89 -7.52 -10.16 21.96
C ALA A 89 -6.09 -10.03 21.40
N CYS A 90 -5.53 -11.14 20.89
CA CYS A 90 -4.24 -11.11 20.19
C CYS A 90 -4.30 -10.28 18.91
N ILE A 91 -5.37 -10.44 18.12
CA ILE A 91 -5.61 -9.65 16.90
C ILE A 91 -5.72 -8.16 17.25
N ASP A 92 -6.53 -7.78 18.24
CA ASP A 92 -6.74 -6.38 18.62
C ASP A 92 -5.47 -5.71 19.14
N THR A 93 -4.60 -6.46 19.81
CA THR A 93 -3.25 -5.99 20.18
C THR A 93 -2.42 -5.66 18.94
N MET A 94 -2.45 -6.52 17.92
CA MET A 94 -1.72 -6.29 16.67
C MET A 94 -2.35 -5.17 15.81
N LEU A 95 -3.66 -4.97 15.87
CA LEU A 95 -4.34 -3.84 15.23
C LEU A 95 -3.92 -2.51 15.88
N SER A 96 -3.68 -2.51 17.19
CA SER A 96 -3.12 -1.35 17.91
C SER A 96 -1.68 -1.07 17.44
N LEU A 97 -0.86 -2.10 17.28
CA LEU A 97 0.46 -1.97 16.65
C LEU A 97 0.37 -1.38 15.24
N ALA A 98 -0.51 -1.91 14.38
CA ALA A 98 -0.71 -1.39 13.02
C ALA A 98 -1.10 0.10 13.01
N THR A 99 -1.97 0.52 13.94
CA THR A 99 -2.33 1.92 14.12
C THR A 99 -1.12 2.78 14.50
N SER A 100 -0.26 2.30 15.40
CA SER A 100 0.99 3.01 15.74
C SER A 100 1.95 3.15 14.56
N LEU A 101 1.98 2.16 13.67
CA LEU A 101 2.78 2.20 12.44
C LEU A 101 2.24 3.23 11.45
N GLN A 102 0.95 3.54 11.44
CA GLN A 102 0.38 4.50 10.50
C GLN A 102 0.89 5.93 10.72
N VAL A 103 1.15 6.31 11.98
CA VAL A 103 1.47 7.69 12.39
C VAL A 103 2.97 7.95 12.45
N SER A 104 3.78 6.90 12.64
CA SER A 104 5.23 7.00 12.86
C SER A 104 6.02 6.50 11.66
N SER A 105 7.20 7.09 11.43
CA SER A 105 8.18 6.49 10.53
C SER A 105 8.57 5.11 11.04
N LEU A 106 8.64 4.12 10.16
CA LEU A 106 8.96 2.74 10.53
C LEU A 106 10.36 2.63 11.16
N SER A 107 10.40 2.39 12.48
CA SER A 107 11.68 2.29 13.21
C SER A 107 12.27 0.87 13.17
N PRO A 108 13.61 0.72 13.20
CA PRO A 108 14.27 -0.58 13.34
C PRO A 108 13.84 -1.37 14.58
N LYS A 109 13.49 -0.68 15.68
CA LYS A 109 13.02 -1.31 16.93
C LYS A 109 11.65 -1.99 16.75
N GLN A 110 10.72 -1.33 16.06
CA GLN A 110 9.40 -1.91 15.74
C GLN A 110 9.56 -3.14 14.84
N LEU A 111 10.41 -3.05 13.80
CA LEU A 111 10.70 -4.19 12.92
C LEU A 111 11.41 -5.33 13.65
N GLY A 112 12.34 -5.03 14.56
CA GLY A 112 13.00 -6.02 15.40
C GLY A 112 12.01 -6.75 16.31
N SER A 113 11.14 -6.02 17.00
CA SER A 113 10.09 -6.61 17.85
C SER A 113 9.12 -7.48 17.06
N LEU A 114 8.69 -7.02 15.88
CA LEU A 114 7.86 -7.81 14.98
C LEU A 114 8.58 -9.06 14.47
N SER A 115 9.87 -8.96 14.17
CA SER A 115 10.70 -10.09 13.75
C SER A 115 10.82 -11.15 14.84
N SER A 116 11.01 -10.74 16.10
CA SER A 116 11.02 -11.65 17.25
C SER A 116 9.65 -12.32 17.44
N HIS A 117 8.55 -11.58 17.31
CA HIS A 117 7.20 -12.14 17.39
C HIS A 117 6.94 -13.22 16.32
N LEU A 118 7.49 -13.02 15.12
CA LEU A 118 7.33 -13.92 13.97
C LEU A 118 8.33 -15.09 13.93
N GLN A 119 9.29 -15.16 14.85
CA GLN A 119 10.36 -16.16 14.82
C GLN A 119 9.83 -17.60 14.70
N LEU A 120 8.78 -17.93 15.47
CA LEU A 120 8.14 -19.24 15.50
C LEU A 120 6.73 -19.25 14.88
N ARG A 121 6.37 -18.19 14.13
CA ARG A 121 5.00 -18.01 13.64
C ARG A 121 4.96 -17.79 12.13
N THR A 122 3.97 -18.39 11.48
CA THR A 122 3.66 -18.14 10.05
C THR A 122 2.73 -16.93 9.89
N PHE A 123 1.82 -16.72 10.84
CA PHE A 123 0.87 -15.60 10.89
C PHE A 123 1.06 -14.83 12.20
N LEU A 124 0.62 -13.58 12.28
CA LEU A 124 0.77 -12.78 13.50
C LEU A 124 -0.04 -13.36 14.67
N CYS A 125 -1.24 -13.85 14.38
CA CYS A 125 -2.18 -14.41 15.34
C CYS A 125 -2.65 -15.77 14.84
N GLY A 126 -2.74 -16.75 15.75
CA GLY A 126 -3.21 -18.10 15.42
C GLY A 126 -2.37 -18.82 14.35
N PHE A 127 -3.05 -19.63 13.54
CA PHE A 127 -2.47 -20.48 12.49
C PHE A 127 -3.01 -20.19 11.09
N HIS A 128 -3.77 -19.11 10.93
CA HIS A 128 -4.38 -18.70 9.66
C HIS A 128 -4.23 -17.20 9.44
N LEU A 129 -4.51 -16.76 8.21
CA LEU A 129 -4.59 -15.34 7.89
C LEU A 129 -5.62 -14.66 8.79
N SER A 130 -5.24 -13.53 9.39
CA SER A 130 -6.10 -12.74 10.28
C SER A 130 -6.15 -11.27 9.86
N LEU A 131 -7.07 -10.49 10.44
CA LEU A 131 -7.08 -9.03 10.31
C LEU A 131 -5.76 -8.40 10.77
N ALA A 132 -5.07 -8.99 11.75
CA ALA A 132 -3.77 -8.52 12.20
C ALA A 132 -2.75 -8.57 11.06
N ASP A 133 -2.72 -9.68 10.31
CA ASP A 133 -1.79 -9.82 9.18
C ASP A 133 -2.06 -8.78 8.11
N LEU A 134 -3.33 -8.61 7.72
CA LEU A 134 -3.75 -7.63 6.72
C LEU A 134 -3.41 -6.19 7.16
N ALA A 135 -3.69 -5.85 8.41
CA ALA A 135 -3.43 -4.52 8.95
C ALA A 135 -1.93 -4.20 8.99
N VAL A 136 -1.11 -5.07 9.57
CA VAL A 136 0.34 -4.81 9.64
C VAL A 136 0.96 -4.83 8.24
N TYR A 137 0.58 -5.77 7.38
CA TYR A 137 1.12 -5.87 6.02
C TYR A 137 0.83 -4.61 5.21
N THR A 138 -0.41 -4.10 5.24
CA THR A 138 -0.79 -2.91 4.49
C THR A 138 -0.10 -1.64 4.99
N GLN A 139 0.18 -1.53 6.29
CA GLN A 139 0.98 -0.42 6.83
C GLN A 139 2.45 -0.51 6.41
N LEU A 140 3.04 -1.71 6.47
CA LEU A 140 4.39 -1.93 5.96
C LEU A 140 4.49 -1.63 4.45
N ARG A 141 3.45 -1.96 3.67
CA ARG A 141 3.36 -1.61 2.25
C ARG A 141 3.40 -0.10 2.01
N ARG A 142 2.68 0.68 2.82
CA ARG A 142 2.71 2.15 2.74
C ARG A 142 4.11 2.70 3.02
N HIS A 143 4.79 2.16 4.03
CA HIS A 143 6.15 2.59 4.39
C HIS A 143 7.22 2.17 3.38
N ALA A 144 7.12 0.96 2.83
CA ALA A 144 8.07 0.48 1.84
C ALA A 144 8.06 1.35 0.58
N ASN A 145 6.89 1.90 0.21
CA ASN A 145 6.67 2.79 -0.94
C ASN A 145 7.43 2.35 -2.20
N ASN A 146 7.49 1.05 -2.45
CA ASN A 146 8.31 0.45 -3.49
C ASN A 146 7.45 -0.23 -4.55
N GLU A 147 6.34 0.42 -4.92
CA GLU A 147 5.45 -0.07 -5.98
C GLU A 147 6.19 -0.25 -7.32
N GLN A 148 7.29 0.50 -7.55
CA GLN A 148 8.18 0.32 -8.71
C GLN A 148 8.91 -1.03 -8.69
N GLN A 149 9.11 -1.63 -7.52
CA GLN A 149 9.71 -2.95 -7.32
C GLN A 149 8.63 -4.04 -7.13
N GLY A 150 7.41 -3.78 -7.61
CA GLY A 150 6.29 -4.71 -7.47
C GLY A 150 5.78 -4.87 -6.03
N GLY A 151 6.24 -4.04 -5.08
CA GLY A 151 5.89 -4.18 -3.67
C GLY A 151 6.66 -5.30 -2.94
N ALA A 152 7.81 -5.74 -3.45
CA ALA A 152 8.68 -6.70 -2.79
C ALA A 152 9.14 -6.22 -1.39
N PRO A 153 9.64 -7.08 -0.49
CA PRO A 153 10.26 -6.61 0.76
C PRO A 153 11.46 -5.68 0.45
N PRO A 154 11.67 -4.59 1.22
CA PRO A 154 12.86 -3.76 1.09
C PRO A 154 14.15 -4.57 1.25
N GLN A 155 15.17 -4.28 0.43
CA GLN A 155 16.38 -5.12 0.30
C GLN A 155 17.10 -5.38 1.64
N GLY A 156 17.17 -4.39 2.54
CA GLY A 156 17.82 -4.53 3.84
C GLY A 156 17.03 -5.32 4.90
N TRP A 157 15.77 -5.69 4.64
CA TRP A 157 14.97 -6.44 5.61
C TRP A 157 15.35 -7.90 5.67
N LYS A 158 15.80 -8.49 4.56
CA LYS A 158 16.15 -9.91 4.51
C LYS A 158 17.28 -10.24 5.49
N ASP A 159 18.24 -9.34 5.65
CA ASP A 159 19.41 -9.54 6.51
C ASP A 159 19.15 -9.15 7.97
N LYS A 160 18.38 -8.06 8.20
CA LYS A 160 18.16 -7.51 9.56
C LYS A 160 16.89 -8.01 10.24
N PHE A 161 15.86 -8.34 9.46
CA PHE A 161 14.51 -8.67 9.92
C PHE A 161 13.98 -9.87 9.15
N VAL A 162 14.75 -10.96 9.12
CA VAL A 162 14.51 -12.13 8.26
C VAL A 162 13.09 -12.69 8.39
N HIS A 163 12.54 -12.74 9.62
CA HIS A 163 11.20 -13.27 9.85
C HIS A 163 10.10 -12.33 9.33
N VAL A 164 10.30 -11.01 9.44
CA VAL A 164 9.40 -10.02 8.82
C VAL A 164 9.48 -10.11 7.31
N SER A 165 10.68 -10.19 6.74
CA SER A 165 10.87 -10.31 5.28
C SER A 165 10.17 -11.56 4.73
N ARG A 166 10.34 -12.72 5.40
CA ARG A 166 9.66 -13.98 5.05
C ARG A 166 8.14 -13.84 5.13
N TRP A 167 7.62 -13.38 6.27
CA TRP A 167 6.19 -13.22 6.47
C TRP A 167 5.57 -12.23 5.47
N TYR A 168 6.20 -11.09 5.26
CA TYR A 168 5.75 -10.10 4.28
C TYR A 168 5.70 -10.72 2.87
N ALA A 169 6.75 -11.43 2.46
CA ALA A 169 6.79 -12.08 1.14
C ALA A 169 5.68 -13.14 1.01
N PHE A 170 5.40 -13.88 2.09
CA PHE A 170 4.33 -14.86 2.14
C PHE A 170 2.93 -14.22 1.97
N ILE A 171 2.63 -13.14 2.70
CA ILE A 171 1.36 -12.41 2.54
C ILE A 171 1.27 -11.76 1.16
N HIS A 172 2.37 -11.15 0.69
CA HIS A 172 2.48 -10.54 -0.64
C HIS A 172 2.26 -11.54 -1.78
N GLY A 173 2.67 -12.80 -1.58
CA GLY A 173 2.49 -13.90 -2.52
C GLY A 173 1.02 -14.29 -2.76
N GLN A 174 0.06 -13.73 -2.01
CA GLN A 174 -1.37 -13.95 -2.21
C GLN A 174 -1.96 -12.89 -3.16
N PRO A 175 -2.26 -13.22 -4.43
CA PRO A 175 -2.64 -12.22 -5.44
C PRO A 175 -3.92 -11.45 -5.09
N GLN A 176 -4.86 -12.11 -4.42
CA GLN A 176 -6.11 -11.50 -3.94
C GLN A 176 -5.89 -10.35 -2.95
N ILE A 177 -4.76 -10.36 -2.22
CA ILE A 177 -4.37 -9.31 -1.28
C ILE A 177 -3.45 -8.30 -1.99
N SER A 178 -2.35 -8.78 -2.57
CA SER A 178 -1.31 -7.90 -3.10
C SER A 178 -1.75 -7.05 -4.29
N ASN A 179 -2.61 -7.58 -5.18
CA ASN A 179 -3.13 -6.81 -6.31
C ASN A 179 -4.03 -5.66 -5.84
N VAL A 180 -4.88 -5.90 -4.85
CA VAL A 180 -5.79 -4.89 -4.31
C VAL A 180 -5.01 -3.74 -3.69
N VAL A 181 -4.01 -4.07 -2.88
CA VAL A 181 -3.11 -3.07 -2.27
C VAL A 181 -2.35 -2.29 -3.33
N ALA A 182 -1.76 -2.97 -4.32
CA ALA A 182 -0.99 -2.31 -5.38
C ALA A 182 -1.85 -1.38 -6.25
N VAL A 183 -3.08 -1.80 -6.59
CA VAL A 183 -4.01 -0.95 -7.36
C VAL A 183 -4.42 0.28 -6.53
N ALA A 184 -4.75 0.09 -5.26
CA ALA A 184 -5.15 1.18 -4.38
C ALA A 184 -4.01 2.21 -4.18
N LEU A 185 -2.79 1.76 -3.90
CA LEU A 185 -1.63 2.63 -3.70
C LEU A 185 -1.23 3.37 -4.98
N ARG A 186 -1.26 2.72 -6.15
CA ARG A 186 -0.99 3.38 -7.44
C ARG A 186 -2.01 4.47 -7.75
N LYS A 187 -3.31 4.21 -7.50
CA LYS A 187 -4.37 5.22 -7.69
C LYS A 187 -4.20 6.40 -6.75
N ALA A 188 -3.87 6.15 -5.49
CA ALA A 188 -3.59 7.21 -4.51
C ALA A 188 -2.41 8.10 -4.97
N GLY A 189 -1.31 7.49 -5.41
CA GLY A 189 -0.14 8.22 -5.92
C GLY A 189 -0.40 9.00 -7.22
N ALA A 190 -1.23 8.49 -8.12
CA ALA A 190 -1.62 9.21 -9.35
C ALA A 190 -2.48 10.44 -9.04
N ASN A 191 -3.44 10.31 -8.12
CA ASN A 191 -4.32 11.41 -7.74
C ASN A 191 -3.59 12.51 -6.96
N ALA A 192 -2.57 12.17 -6.17
CA ALA A 192 -1.70 13.16 -5.53
C ALA A 192 -0.97 14.03 -6.56
N LYS A 193 -0.41 13.42 -7.61
CA LYS A 193 0.29 14.14 -8.69
C LYS A 193 -0.65 15.02 -9.53
N GLY A 194 -1.87 14.55 -9.79
CA GLY A 194 -2.88 15.34 -10.51
C GLY A 194 -3.34 16.58 -9.72
N ALA A 195 -3.50 16.45 -8.40
CA ALA A 195 -3.86 17.58 -7.53
C ALA A 195 -2.76 18.65 -7.44
N GLU A 196 -1.48 18.24 -7.49
CA GLU A 196 -0.34 19.18 -7.52
C GLU A 196 -0.22 19.92 -8.87
N ALA A 197 -0.48 19.23 -9.99
CA ALA A 197 -0.47 19.85 -11.33
C ALA A 197 -1.54 20.95 -11.46
N SER A 198 -2.77 20.69 -10.99
CA SER A 198 -3.88 21.65 -11.04
C SER A 198 -3.67 22.87 -10.15
N LYS A 199 -2.89 22.76 -9.05
CA LYS A 199 -2.51 23.92 -8.22
C LYS A 199 -1.51 24.86 -8.91
N ASN A 200 -0.67 24.33 -9.81
CA ASN A 200 0.33 25.14 -10.52
C ASN A 200 -0.23 25.85 -11.76
N GLU A 201 -1.32 25.38 -12.36
CA GLU A 201 -1.97 26.09 -13.48
C GLU A 201 -2.82 27.30 -13.02
N GLY A 202 -3.32 27.29 -11.77
CA GLY A 202 -4.07 28.41 -11.19
C GLY A 202 -3.23 29.68 -10.95
N LYS A 203 -1.91 29.54 -10.71
CA LYS A 203 -1.01 30.69 -10.49
C LYS A 203 -0.54 31.40 -11.76
N LYS A 204 -0.81 30.86 -12.96
CA LYS A 204 -0.32 31.44 -14.22
C LYS A 204 -1.33 32.34 -14.94
N ARG A 205 -2.56 32.49 -14.42
CA ARG A 205 -3.62 33.31 -15.05
C ARG A 205 -3.90 34.66 -14.37
N GLU A 206 -3.34 34.95 -13.20
CA GLU A 206 -3.54 36.25 -12.52
C GLU A 206 -2.53 37.35 -12.90
N GLY A 207 -1.56 37.07 -13.78
CA GLY A 207 -0.48 38.01 -14.10
C GLY A 207 -0.60 38.80 -15.40
N ARG A 208 -1.72 38.71 -16.16
CA ARG A 208 -1.82 39.32 -17.50
C ARG A 208 -3.06 40.20 -17.68
N ALA A 209 -3.25 41.15 -16.78
CA ALA A 209 -4.20 42.26 -16.99
C ALA A 209 -3.76 43.51 -16.20
N ASN A 210 -2.74 44.22 -16.71
CA ASN A 210 -2.62 45.70 -16.70
C ASN A 210 -1.17 46.14 -16.87
N SER A 211 -0.84 46.67 -18.03
CA SER A 211 -0.41 48.07 -18.21
C SER A 211 0.37 48.21 -19.53
N SER A 212 -0.31 48.83 -20.48
CA SER A 212 0.23 49.53 -21.64
C SER A 212 0.93 50.81 -21.21
N GLY A 213 2.02 51.21 -21.89
CA GLY A 213 2.49 52.59 -21.86
C GLY A 213 3.99 52.74 -22.05
N ALA A 214 4.41 53.13 -23.25
CA ALA A 214 5.77 53.32 -23.70
C ALA A 214 6.45 54.59 -23.15
N SER A 215 7.78 54.55 -23.00
CA SER A 215 8.71 55.46 -23.71
C SER A 215 10.19 55.17 -23.35
N SER A 216 11.04 55.09 -24.38
CA SER A 216 12.50 54.85 -24.41
C SER A 216 13.31 56.19 -24.36
N PRO A 217 14.63 56.25 -24.67
CA PRO A 217 15.88 55.71 -24.06
C PRO A 217 16.92 56.88 -23.89
N PRO A 218 18.27 56.81 -24.08
CA PRO A 218 19.28 55.72 -24.03
C PRO A 218 20.57 56.09 -23.20
N SER A 219 21.44 55.11 -22.96
CA SER A 219 22.91 55.33 -23.01
C SER A 219 23.66 54.00 -23.07
N ALA A 220 24.74 54.03 -23.85
CA ALA A 220 25.58 52.92 -24.28
C ALA A 220 26.70 52.62 -23.27
N ASP A 221 27.25 51.40 -23.31
CA ASP A 221 28.58 51.08 -23.86
C ASP A 221 29.36 49.97 -23.12
N LYS A 222 30.19 49.25 -23.91
CA LYS A 222 31.31 48.32 -23.60
C LYS A 222 30.98 46.85 -23.27
N ARG A 223 31.20 45.93 -24.24
CA ARG A 223 32.44 45.14 -24.56
C ARG A 223 32.77 44.09 -23.48
N ALA A 224 32.56 42.81 -23.73
CA ALA A 224 33.37 41.85 -24.51
C ALA A 224 34.53 41.22 -23.72
N ALA A 225 34.48 39.90 -23.53
CA ALA A 225 35.65 39.00 -23.64
C ALA A 225 35.19 37.53 -23.64
N ALA A 226 35.51 36.84 -24.74
CA ALA A 226 35.53 35.39 -24.84
C ALA A 226 36.91 34.88 -24.39
N ALA A 227 36.99 33.67 -23.85
CA ALA A 227 38.17 32.81 -23.96
C ALA A 227 37.79 31.33 -23.74
N GLN A 228 38.10 30.52 -24.76
CA GLN A 228 38.02 29.07 -24.82
C GLN A 228 39.29 28.41 -24.23
N ALA A 229 39.18 27.15 -23.81
CA ALA A 229 40.11 26.01 -23.97
C ALA A 229 39.66 24.93 -22.96
N SER A 230 39.16 23.73 -23.29
CA SER A 230 39.64 22.64 -24.17
C SER A 230 40.96 22.00 -23.73
N TYR A 231 40.87 20.76 -23.19
CA TYR A 231 41.64 19.54 -23.55
C TYR A 231 41.11 18.39 -22.65
N GLU A 232 40.38 17.38 -23.16
CA GLU A 232 40.86 16.11 -23.77
C GLU A 232 41.84 15.34 -22.86
N GLY A 233 41.46 14.18 -22.31
CA GLY A 233 41.55 12.83 -22.92
C GLY A 233 42.07 11.91 -21.78
N GLU A 234 41.94 10.59 -21.72
CA GLU A 234 41.51 9.48 -22.58
C GLU A 234 41.16 8.33 -21.59
N GLU A 235 40.15 7.50 -21.87
CA GLU A 235 40.27 6.10 -22.35
C GLU A 235 41.25 5.20 -21.53
N ASN A 236 40.97 3.95 -21.13
CA ASN A 236 40.46 2.87 -21.95
C ASN A 236 40.11 1.60 -21.11
N PHE A 237 39.14 0.85 -21.65
CA PHE A 237 38.99 -0.61 -21.75
C PHE A 237 38.94 -1.55 -20.52
N GLY A 238 37.87 -2.33 -20.51
CA GLY A 238 37.77 -3.63 -19.85
C GLY A 238 36.60 -4.46 -20.38
N LYS A 239 36.75 -5.00 -21.60
CA LYS A 239 35.84 -5.99 -22.21
C LYS A 239 35.81 -7.28 -21.39
N GLY A 240 34.61 -7.75 -21.03
CA GLY A 240 34.37 -9.08 -20.48
C GLY A 240 33.05 -9.64 -20.98
N ASN A 241 33.11 -10.39 -22.07
CA ASN A 241 31.99 -11.07 -22.71
C ASN A 241 32.04 -12.56 -22.34
N THR A 242 31.04 -13.09 -21.63
CA THR A 242 30.79 -14.53 -21.60
C THR A 242 29.31 -14.86 -21.34
N ARG A 243 28.64 -15.23 -22.44
CA ARG A 243 27.68 -16.33 -22.59
C ARG A 243 26.36 -16.27 -21.81
N LEU A 244 25.34 -15.83 -22.57
CA LEU A 244 24.02 -16.46 -22.62
C LEU A 244 24.15 -18.00 -22.64
N ARG A 245 23.54 -18.68 -21.67
CA ARG A 245 23.23 -20.11 -21.77
C ARG A 245 21.72 -20.29 -21.58
N ALA A 246 21.08 -20.70 -22.67
CA ALA A 246 19.71 -21.16 -22.69
C ALA A 246 19.54 -22.46 -21.87
N SER A 247 18.32 -22.65 -21.39
CA SER A 247 17.81 -23.72 -20.51
C SER A 247 18.05 -25.15 -21.01
N PRO A 248 17.81 -26.13 -20.12
CA PRO A 248 16.98 -27.27 -20.48
C PRO A 248 15.67 -27.27 -19.71
N LYS A 249 14.60 -27.48 -20.47
CA LYS A 249 13.26 -27.83 -20.01
C LYS A 249 13.33 -29.08 -19.14
N SER A 250 12.73 -29.05 -17.95
CA SER A 250 12.23 -30.26 -17.30
C SER A 250 10.74 -30.05 -17.01
N SER A 251 9.95 -30.56 -17.95
CA SER A 251 8.54 -30.87 -17.77
C SER A 251 8.40 -31.94 -16.69
N LEU A 252 7.88 -31.57 -15.52
CA LEU A 252 7.24 -32.52 -14.62
C LEU A 252 5.80 -32.04 -14.40
N ARG A 253 4.90 -32.61 -15.20
CA ARG A 253 3.49 -32.71 -14.87
C ARG A 253 3.38 -33.62 -13.64
N LEU A 254 2.99 -33.07 -12.50
CA LEU A 254 2.29 -33.85 -11.49
C LEU A 254 0.81 -33.49 -11.60
N ARG A 255 0.13 -34.26 -12.46
CA ARG A 255 -1.27 -34.57 -12.27
C ARG A 255 -1.34 -35.72 -11.26
N ASP A 256 -2.42 -35.70 -10.50
CA ASP A 256 -3.03 -36.84 -9.82
C ASP A 256 -2.33 -37.37 -8.55
N TYR A 257 -2.72 -36.81 -7.40
CA TYR A 257 -2.97 -37.61 -6.19
C TYR A 257 -4.29 -37.15 -5.56
N ILE A 258 -5.38 -37.71 -6.09
CA ILE A 258 -6.61 -37.99 -5.34
C ILE A 258 -6.52 -39.49 -5.05
N TYR A 259 -6.56 -39.90 -3.79
CA TYR A 259 -7.18 -41.17 -3.39
C TYR A 259 -7.53 -41.16 -1.89
N VAL A 260 -8.83 -41.35 -1.67
CA VAL A 260 -9.60 -41.75 -0.48
C VAL A 260 -9.56 -40.85 0.76
#